data_AF-A0A800LWD5-F1
#
_entry.id   AF-A0A800LWD5-F1
#
_cell.length_a   1.000
_cell.length_b   1.000
_cell.length_c   1.000
_cell.angle_alpha   90.00
_cell.angle_beta   90.00
_cell.angle_gamma   90.00
#
_symmetry.space_group_name_H-M   'P 1'
#
loop_
_entity.id
_entity.type
_entity.pdbx_description
1 polymer ?
#
loop_
_entity_poly.entity_id
_entity_poly.type
_entity_poly.pdbx_seq_one_letter_code
_entity_poly.pdbx_strand_id
1 'polypeptide(L)'
;MYSDAEYYGIYNGDFIKVIKGKENFEPNYKQMFQYLERVRTYCATMGIQFVVAVIPSKEQISVMKEYGVFQDRAKSWCDEKEVPFADSRAHFNTFDWEQLYSTWNPHFSTLGHKHYPDFLYEFTQTTISNAFQPDALN
;
A
#
# COMPACT_ATOMS: atom_id res chain seq x y z
N MET A 1 17.69 -24.69 -12.52
CA MET A 1 18.09 -23.59 -11.62
C MET A 1 18.16 -22.37 -12.50
N TYR A 2 17.19 -21.45 -12.42
CA TYR A 2 17.22 -20.23 -13.22
C TYR A 2 18.31 -19.32 -12.68
N SER A 3 19.01 -18.61 -13.57
CA SER A 3 19.93 -17.55 -13.14
C SER A 3 19.14 -16.44 -12.43
N ASP A 4 19.74 -15.77 -11.45
CA ASP A 4 19.07 -14.67 -10.73
C ASP A 4 18.53 -13.61 -11.71
N ALA A 5 19.23 -13.36 -12.82
CA ALA A 5 18.78 -12.44 -13.89
C ALA A 5 17.48 -12.91 -14.60
N GLU A 6 17.32 -14.21 -14.85
CA GLU A 6 16.08 -14.77 -15.43
C GLU A 6 14.95 -14.81 -14.39
N TYR A 7 15.27 -15.04 -13.12
CA TYR A 7 14.31 -14.97 -12.02
C TYR A 7 13.75 -13.54 -11.89
N TYR A 8 14.60 -12.51 -11.86
CA TYR A 8 14.12 -11.12 -11.83
C TYR A 8 13.43 -10.66 -13.12
N GLY A 9 13.83 -11.19 -14.28
CA GLY A 9 13.24 -10.82 -15.58
C GLY A 9 11.78 -11.24 -15.74
N ILE A 10 11.40 -12.44 -15.27
CA ILE A 10 10.02 -12.95 -15.34
C ILE A 10 9.13 -12.26 -14.30
N TYR A 11 9.62 -12.08 -13.07
CA TYR A 11 8.87 -11.40 -12.00
C TYR A 11 8.63 -9.92 -12.30
N ASN A 12 9.59 -9.22 -12.91
CA ASN A 12 9.40 -7.83 -13.32
C ASN A 12 8.31 -7.67 -14.38
N GLY A 13 8.18 -8.63 -15.31
CA GLY A 13 7.17 -8.58 -16.37
C GLY A 13 5.75 -8.57 -15.84
N ASP A 14 5.40 -9.55 -15.01
CA ASP A 14 4.05 -9.66 -14.44
C ASP A 14 3.77 -8.59 -13.38
N PHE A 15 4.79 -8.19 -12.61
CA PHE A 15 4.67 -7.08 -11.67
C PHE A 15 4.35 -5.75 -12.37
N ILE A 16 5.04 -5.44 -13.48
CA ILE A 16 4.77 -4.25 -14.29
C ILE A 16 3.34 -4.31 -14.88
N LYS A 17 2.84 -5.49 -15.28
CA LYS A 17 1.44 -5.64 -15.73
C LYS A 17 0.45 -5.32 -14.61
N VAL A 18 0.71 -5.76 -13.38
CA VAL A 18 -0.12 -5.47 -12.20
C VAL A 18 -0.16 -3.97 -11.93
N ILE A 19 1.00 -3.29 -11.94
CA ILE A 19 1.07 -1.83 -11.76
C ILE A 19 0.29 -1.10 -12.86
N LYS A 20 0.46 -1.51 -14.12
CA LYS A 20 -0.21 -0.89 -15.28
C LYS A 20 -1.67 -1.31 -15.47
N GLY A 21 -2.15 -2.31 -14.73
CA GLY A 21 -3.48 -2.90 -14.93
C GLY A 21 -3.67 -3.58 -16.29
N LYS A 22 -2.61 -4.10 -16.93
CA LYS A 22 -2.65 -4.58 -18.33
C LYS A 22 -3.37 -5.92 -18.54
N GLU A 23 -3.87 -6.55 -17.49
CA GLU A 23 -4.75 -7.72 -17.53
C GLU A 23 -5.72 -7.62 -16.33
N ASN A 24 -6.97 -8.07 -16.48
CA ASN A 24 -7.84 -8.36 -15.33
C ASN A 24 -7.26 -9.57 -14.60
N PHE A 25 -6.20 -9.36 -13.80
CA PHE A 25 -5.58 -10.34 -12.90
C PHE A 25 -6.51 -10.67 -11.70
N GLU A 26 -7.78 -10.94 -12.00
CA GLU A 26 -8.91 -11.15 -11.09
C GLU A 26 -8.67 -12.19 -9.97
N PRO A 27 -8.03 -13.36 -10.21
CA PRO A 27 -7.98 -14.40 -9.18
C PRO A 27 -7.14 -14.01 -7.94
N ASN A 28 -6.00 -13.35 -8.14
CA ASN A 28 -5.09 -12.99 -7.05
C ASN A 28 -5.67 -11.85 -6.20
N TYR A 29 -6.31 -10.86 -6.82
CA TYR A 29 -7.03 -9.80 -6.11
C TYR A 29 -8.20 -10.35 -5.31
N LYS A 30 -8.99 -11.26 -5.90
CA LYS A 30 -10.12 -11.88 -5.20
C LYS A 30 -9.67 -12.61 -3.94
N GLN A 31 -8.61 -13.42 -4.02
CA GLN A 31 -8.09 -14.13 -2.85
C GLN A 31 -7.55 -13.17 -1.78
N MET A 32 -6.82 -12.13 -2.19
CA MET A 32 -6.33 -11.09 -1.28
C MET A 32 -7.48 -10.39 -0.56
N PHE A 33 -8.51 -9.92 -1.28
CA PHE A 33 -9.65 -9.24 -0.67
C PHE A 33 -10.50 -10.16 0.21
N GLN A 34 -10.64 -11.44 -0.16
CA GLN A 34 -11.25 -12.44 0.73
C GLN A 34 -10.45 -12.64 2.02
N TYR A 35 -9.12 -12.62 1.94
CA TYR A 35 -8.27 -12.69 3.12
C TYR A 35 -8.44 -11.44 4.00
N LEU A 36 -8.40 -10.24 3.40
CA LEU A 36 -8.60 -8.98 4.12
C LEU A 36 -9.98 -8.91 4.80
N GLU A 37 -11.04 -9.41 4.16
CA GLU A 37 -12.38 -9.45 4.76
C GLU A 37 -12.42 -10.32 6.02
N ARG A 38 -11.70 -11.46 6.02
CA ARG A 38 -11.59 -12.32 7.21
C ARG A 38 -10.88 -11.61 8.35
N VAL A 39 -9.80 -10.89 8.07
CA VAL A 39 -9.06 -10.11 9.08
C VAL A 39 -9.94 -8.97 9.61
N ARG A 40 -10.61 -8.22 8.72
CA ARG A 40 -11.53 -7.14 9.10
C ARG A 40 -12.64 -7.65 10.02
N THR A 41 -13.27 -8.77 9.67
CA THR A 41 -14.34 -9.39 10.46
C THR A 41 -13.85 -9.77 11.86
N TYR A 42 -12.66 -10.36 11.94
CA TYR A 42 -12.03 -10.69 13.23
C TYR A 42 -11.77 -9.44 14.07
N CYS A 43 -11.13 -8.42 13.48
CA CYS A 43 -10.84 -7.16 14.17
C CYS A 43 -12.11 -6.48 14.69
N ALA A 44 -13.17 -6.41 13.88
CA ALA A 44 -14.46 -5.88 14.29
C ALA A 44 -15.08 -6.65 15.48
N THR A 45 -14.99 -7.99 15.44
CA THR A 45 -15.50 -8.86 16.53
C THR A 45 -14.75 -8.64 17.84
N MET A 46 -13.45 -8.32 17.75
CA MET A 46 -12.56 -8.14 18.90
C MET A 46 -12.45 -6.68 19.37
N GLY A 47 -13.17 -5.74 18.75
CA GLY A 47 -13.03 -4.31 19.04
C GLY A 47 -11.66 -3.73 18.69
N ILE A 48 -10.98 -4.30 17.69
CA ILE A 48 -9.67 -3.85 17.20
C ILE A 48 -9.89 -2.98 15.96
N GLN A 49 -9.28 -1.80 15.92
CA GLN A 49 -9.27 -0.97 14.72
C GLN A 49 -8.38 -1.61 13.64
N PHE A 50 -8.99 -1.99 12.52
CA PHE A 50 -8.27 -2.49 11.35
C PHE A 50 -7.95 -1.34 10.40
N VAL A 51 -6.74 -1.33 9.84
CA VAL A 51 -6.24 -0.34 8.88
C VAL A 51 -5.44 -1.09 7.82
N VAL A 52 -5.54 -0.66 6.57
CA VAL A 52 -4.72 -1.18 5.47
C VAL A 52 -3.73 -0.10 5.04
N ALA A 53 -2.43 -0.43 5.04
CA ALA A 53 -1.38 0.43 4.52
C ALA A 53 -0.72 -0.24 3.32
N VAL A 54 -0.58 0.51 2.22
CA VAL A 54 0.09 0.02 1.02
C VAL A 54 1.31 0.87 0.72
N ILE A 55 2.46 0.20 0.61
CA ILE A 55 3.71 0.80 0.18
C ILE A 55 3.71 0.83 -1.35
N PRO A 56 3.86 1.99 -2.01
CA PRO A 56 4.07 2.02 -3.44
C PRO A 56 5.39 1.33 -3.79
N SER A 57 5.45 0.74 -4.97
CA SER A 57 6.71 0.16 -5.44
C SER A 57 7.70 1.25 -5.86
N LYS A 58 8.98 0.89 -5.93
CA LYS A 58 10.03 1.77 -6.46
C LYS A 58 9.65 2.28 -7.86
N GLU A 59 9.12 1.42 -8.71
CA GLU A 59 8.72 1.74 -10.08
C GLU A 59 7.62 2.80 -10.10
N GLN A 60 6.65 2.71 -9.18
CA GLN A 60 5.55 3.66 -9.05
C GLN A 60 5.97 5.02 -8.50
N ILE A 61 7.11 5.11 -7.82
CA ILE A 61 7.65 6.40 -7.33
C ILE A 61 8.73 6.95 -8.25
N SER A 62 9.35 6.12 -9.09
CA SER A 62 10.42 6.53 -10.02
C SER A 62 9.89 6.84 -11.42
N VAL A 63 9.59 5.81 -12.19
CA VAL A 63 9.39 5.87 -13.65
C VAL A 63 7.94 5.75 -14.09
N MET A 64 7.06 5.25 -13.23
CA MET A 64 5.68 4.90 -13.53
C MET A 64 4.70 5.59 -12.57
N LYS A 65 4.94 6.88 -12.31
CA LYS A 65 4.19 7.68 -11.33
C LYS A 65 2.69 7.76 -11.62
N GLU A 66 2.30 7.72 -12.88
CA GLU A 66 0.90 7.74 -13.31
C GLU A 66 0.17 6.40 -13.07
N TYR A 67 0.89 5.32 -12.74
CA TYR A 67 0.31 3.99 -12.61
C TYR A 67 0.12 3.59 -11.14
N GLY A 68 -1.13 3.40 -10.76
CA GLY A 68 -1.56 3.14 -9.38
C GLY A 68 -2.57 2.02 -9.22
N VAL A 69 -2.79 1.19 -10.24
CA VAL A 69 -3.98 0.34 -10.34
C VAL A 69 -4.16 -0.59 -9.13
N PHE A 70 -3.06 -1.14 -8.59
CA PHE A 70 -3.11 -1.96 -7.37
C PHE A 70 -3.60 -1.15 -6.16
N GLN A 71 -2.99 0.01 -5.91
CA GLN A 71 -3.33 0.92 -4.81
C GLN A 71 -4.75 1.43 -4.96
N ASP A 72 -5.17 1.80 -6.17
CA ASP A 72 -6.51 2.31 -6.45
C ASP A 72 -7.57 1.23 -6.20
N ARG A 73 -7.29 -0.03 -6.57
CA ARG A 73 -8.16 -1.17 -6.25
C ARG A 73 -8.20 -1.45 -4.75
N ALA A 74 -7.06 -1.45 -4.07
CA ALA A 74 -6.99 -1.64 -2.63
C ALA A 74 -7.74 -0.53 -1.88
N LYS A 75 -7.58 0.72 -2.32
CA LYS A 75 -8.33 1.87 -1.80
C LYS A 75 -9.82 1.70 -2.02
N SER A 76 -10.26 1.35 -3.24
CA SER A 76 -11.68 1.14 -3.54
C SER A 76 -12.31 0.07 -2.65
N TRP A 77 -11.60 -1.03 -2.37
CA TRP A 77 -12.07 -2.04 -1.43
C TRP A 77 -12.15 -1.50 0.00
N CYS A 78 -11.14 -0.73 0.44
CA CYS A 78 -11.14 -0.13 1.77
C CYS A 78 -12.29 0.89 1.94
N ASP A 79 -12.55 1.72 0.92
CA ASP A 79 -13.66 2.66 0.90
C ASP A 79 -15.02 1.92 0.99
N GLU A 80 -15.20 0.82 0.25
CA GLU A 80 -16.43 0.00 0.30
C GLU A 80 -16.65 -0.64 1.69
N LYS A 81 -15.57 -0.99 2.39
CA LYS A 81 -15.62 -1.66 3.69
C LYS A 81 -15.45 -0.74 4.89
N GLU A 82 -15.39 0.57 4.65
CA GLU A 82 -15.15 1.61 5.66
C GLU A 82 -13.87 1.34 6.48
N VAL A 83 -12.85 0.78 5.82
CA VAL A 83 -11.53 0.53 6.42
C VAL A 83 -10.62 1.72 6.12
N PRO A 84 -9.97 2.34 7.12
CA PRO A 84 -8.98 3.38 6.85
C PRO A 84 -7.84 2.86 5.98
N PHE A 85 -7.49 3.63 4.94
CA PHE A 85 -6.47 3.29 3.97
C PHE A 85 -5.31 4.29 3.98
N ALA A 86 -4.11 3.81 4.32
CA ALA A 86 -2.90 4.62 4.33
C ALA A 86 -2.16 4.54 2.99
N ASP A 87 -2.36 5.56 2.15
CA ASP A 87 -1.69 5.72 0.86
C ASP A 87 -0.52 6.71 0.94
N SER A 88 0.70 6.18 0.91
CA SER A 88 1.92 7.00 1.01
C SER A 88 2.35 7.64 -0.30
N ARG A 89 1.66 7.41 -1.43
CA ARG A 89 2.09 7.95 -2.74
C ARG A 89 2.24 9.48 -2.74
N ALA A 90 1.25 10.19 -2.21
CA ALA A 90 1.29 11.66 -2.17
C ALA A 90 2.44 12.17 -1.29
N HIS A 91 2.67 11.52 -0.15
CA HIS A 91 3.79 11.84 0.75
C HIS A 91 5.14 11.56 0.07
N PHE A 92 5.32 10.40 -0.56
CA PHE A 92 6.56 10.04 -1.23
C PHE A 92 6.88 10.88 -2.47
N ASN A 93 5.86 11.39 -3.16
CA ASN A 93 6.04 12.31 -4.29
C ASN A 93 6.68 13.66 -3.90
N THR A 94 6.81 13.96 -2.60
CA THR A 94 7.54 15.14 -2.11
C THR A 94 9.06 14.93 -1.99
N PHE A 95 9.54 13.71 -2.22
CA PHE A 95 10.96 13.34 -2.17
C PHE A 95 11.46 12.84 -3.52
N ASP A 96 12.78 12.88 -3.73
CA ASP A 96 13.40 12.16 -4.84
C ASP A 96 13.33 10.65 -4.55
N TRP A 97 12.95 9.85 -5.55
CA TRP A 97 12.77 8.40 -5.36
C TRP A 97 14.07 7.70 -4.93
N GLU A 98 15.22 8.24 -5.34
CA GLU A 98 16.58 7.76 -4.99
C GLU A 98 16.88 7.93 -3.51
N GLN A 99 16.22 8.89 -2.86
CA GLN A 99 16.29 9.03 -1.41
C GLN A 99 15.41 7.97 -0.72
N LEU A 100 14.29 7.56 -1.33
CA LEU A 100 13.35 6.64 -0.69
C LEU A 100 13.73 5.16 -0.87
N TYR A 101 14.29 4.78 -2.03
CA TYR A 101 14.59 3.39 -2.37
C TYR A 101 16.07 3.16 -2.67
N SER A 102 16.52 1.93 -2.42
CA SER A 102 17.82 1.48 -2.90
C SER A 102 17.89 1.55 -4.43
N THR A 103 19.02 1.99 -4.98
CA THR A 103 19.20 2.06 -6.44
C THR A 103 19.30 0.68 -7.09
N TRP A 104 19.80 -0.32 -6.37
CA TRP A 104 20.10 -1.66 -6.90
C TRP A 104 19.10 -2.76 -6.47
N ASN A 105 18.13 -2.45 -5.61
CA ASN A 105 17.08 -3.41 -5.21
C ASN A 105 15.74 -2.67 -4.93
N PRO A 106 14.60 -3.38 -4.77
CA PRO A 106 13.28 -2.74 -4.67
C PRO A 106 12.93 -2.24 -3.26
N HIS A 107 13.80 -2.43 -2.26
CA HIS A 107 13.52 -2.07 -0.87
C HIS A 107 13.87 -0.61 -0.58
N PHE A 108 13.34 -0.12 0.53
CA PHE A 108 13.65 1.21 1.03
C PHE A 108 15.14 1.39 1.30
N SER A 109 15.60 2.63 1.13
CA SER A 109 16.87 3.09 1.68
C SER A 109 16.74 3.35 3.19
N THR A 110 17.82 3.76 3.84
CA THR A 110 17.77 4.28 5.22
C THR A 110 16.81 5.45 5.37
N LEU A 111 16.74 6.37 4.40
CA LEU A 111 15.80 7.49 4.44
C LEU A 111 14.37 7.05 4.15
N GLY A 112 14.14 6.08 3.26
CA GLY A 112 12.81 5.48 3.07
C GLY A 112 12.27 4.84 4.35
N HIS A 113 13.14 4.13 5.07
CA HIS A 113 12.83 3.57 6.40
C HIS A 113 12.59 4.63 7.48
N LYS A 114 13.00 5.89 7.27
CA LYS A 114 12.69 7.00 8.17
C LYS A 114 11.36 7.65 7.80
N HIS A 115 11.16 7.98 6.53
CA HIS A 115 9.97 8.71 6.07
C HIS A 115 8.68 7.88 6.12
N TYR A 116 8.76 6.57 5.87
CA TYR A 116 7.55 5.76 5.90
C TYR A 116 6.91 5.64 7.30
N PRO A 117 7.67 5.38 8.39
CA PRO A 117 7.14 5.48 9.74
C PRO A 117 6.59 6.86 10.12
N ASP A 118 7.22 7.95 9.69
CA ASP A 118 6.73 9.32 9.95
C ASP A 118 5.31 9.50 9.35
N PHE A 119 5.13 9.09 8.08
CA PHE A 119 3.83 9.06 7.42
C PHE A 119 2.80 8.20 8.16
N LEU A 120 3.18 6.97 8.56
CA LEU A 120 2.28 6.08 9.28
C LEU A 120 1.88 6.65 10.64
N TYR A 121 2.82 7.30 11.34
CA TYR A 121 2.56 7.94 12.62
C TYR A 121 1.51 9.03 12.47
N GLU A 122 1.67 9.95 11.52
CA GLU A 122 0.71 11.02 11.24
C GLU A 122 -0.66 10.48 10.84
N PHE A 123 -0.69 9.46 9.96
CA PHE A 123 -1.91 8.79 9.54
C PHE A 123 -2.65 8.15 10.72
N THR A 124 -1.93 7.42 11.57
CA THR A 124 -2.50 6.74 12.75
C THR A 124 -2.98 7.76 13.78
N GLN A 125 -2.24 8.83 14.05
CA GLN A 125 -2.69 9.91 14.94
C GLN A 125 -4.01 10.53 14.47
N THR A 126 -4.14 10.77 13.16
CA THR A 126 -5.37 11.31 12.56
C THR A 126 -6.53 10.31 12.69
N THR A 127 -6.28 9.03 12.41
CA THR A 127 -7.29 7.96 12.49
C THR A 127 -7.80 7.79 13.92
N ILE A 128 -6.89 7.76 14.91
CA ILE A 128 -7.24 7.70 16.33
C ILE A 128 -8.03 8.95 16.72
N SER A 129 -7.54 10.14 16.38
CA SER A 129 -8.22 11.39 16.72
C SER A 129 -9.65 11.42 16.20
N ASN A 130 -9.89 10.98 14.95
CA ASN A 130 -11.22 10.91 14.35
C ASN A 130 -12.12 9.84 14.99
N ALA A 131 -11.57 8.70 15.41
CA ALA A 131 -12.33 7.64 16.07
C ALA A 131 -12.72 7.98 17.52
N PHE A 132 -11.94 8.85 18.17
CA PHE A 132 -12.13 9.26 19.56
C PHE A 132 -12.50 10.74 19.71
N GLN A 133 -12.96 11.40 18.64
CA GLN A 133 -13.52 12.75 18.79
C GLN A 133 -14.73 12.65 19.73
N PRO A 134 -14.74 13.43 20.82
CA PRO A 134 -15.80 13.37 21.82
C PRO A 134 -17.04 14.11 21.33
N ASP A 135 -17.79 13.52 20.41
CA ASP A 135 -19.06 14.11 19.94
C ASP A 135 -20.25 13.25 20.37
N ALA A 136 -20.78 13.56 21.56
CA ALA A 136 -22.20 13.53 21.96
C ALA A 136 -22.38 13.62 23.49
N LEU A 137 -21.87 14.67 24.12
CA LEU A 137 -22.45 15.23 25.35
C LEU A 137 -23.06 16.60 24.99
N ASN A 138 -24.04 16.59 24.09
CA ASN A 138 -25.01 17.67 23.91
C ASN A 138 -26.37 17.03 23.69
#